data_AF-A0A814HH89-F1
#
_entry.id   AF-A0A814HH89-F1
#
_cell.length_a   1.000
_cell.length_b   1.000
_cell.length_c   1.000
_cell.angle_alpha   90.00
_cell.angle_beta   90.00
_cell.angle_gamma   90.00
#
_symmetry.space_group_name_H-M   'P 1'
#
loop_
_entity.id
_entity.type
_entity.pdbx_description
1 polymer ?
#
loop_
_entity_poly.entity_id
_entity_poly.type
_entity_poly.pdbx_seq_one_letter_code
_entity_poly.pdbx_strand_id
1 'polypeptide(L)'
;MLIIIALFVVTASVACERATPPAYPIWPTGFKTEATIVAFDEDNQPHTHRSVFYYSYTNQTSTGRLHGLERHDHFGYCYGWALNQPSCMILITENVYVVAQNLCCMAMPGNFGVPINWLKGATWLGIEQIHGRTVDHWYSHEHEYWSEVNEPNNGVRYSGPNFKTPRQFTDYDVWQVGPQDPSLFALPKNVDCSQPCP
;
A
#
# COMPACT_ATOMS: atom_id res chain seq x y z
N MET A 1 -33.97 -5.95 -55.28
CA MET A 1 -32.76 -6.28 -54.50
C MET A 1 -32.43 -5.07 -53.65
N LEU A 2 -32.83 -5.07 -52.37
CA LEU A 2 -32.60 -3.96 -51.44
C LEU A 2 -31.28 -4.19 -50.69
N ILE A 3 -30.38 -3.22 -50.75
CA ILE A 3 -29.15 -3.19 -49.95
C ILE A 3 -29.47 -2.36 -48.71
N ILE A 4 -29.52 -3.01 -47.54
CA ILE A 4 -29.65 -2.35 -46.24
C ILE A 4 -28.24 -2.02 -45.76
N ILE A 5 -27.89 -0.73 -45.78
CA ILE A 5 -26.64 -0.22 -45.18
C ILE A 5 -26.93 -0.06 -43.69
N ALA A 6 -26.38 -0.97 -42.88
CA ALA A 6 -26.43 -0.85 -41.42
C ALA A 6 -25.45 0.25 -40.98
N LEU A 7 -25.99 1.42 -40.59
CA LEU A 7 -25.23 2.46 -39.91
C LEU A 7 -24.87 1.98 -38.52
N PHE A 8 -23.61 1.60 -38.31
CA PHE A 8 -23.06 1.44 -36.97
C PHE A 8 -22.86 2.84 -36.37
N VAL A 9 -23.79 3.25 -35.51
CA VAL A 9 -23.57 4.40 -34.63
C VAL A 9 -22.56 3.95 -33.57
N VAL A 10 -21.30 4.30 -33.77
CA VAL A 10 -20.27 4.21 -32.73
C VAL A 10 -20.61 5.30 -31.71
N THR A 11 -21.38 4.94 -30.68
CA THR A 11 -21.50 5.78 -29.49
C THR A 11 -20.15 5.77 -28.80
N ALA A 12 -19.29 6.74 -29.13
CA ALA A 12 -18.11 7.05 -28.35
C ALA A 12 -18.60 7.42 -26.94
N SER A 13 -18.41 6.50 -26.00
CA SER A 13 -18.58 6.76 -24.58
C SER A 13 -17.51 7.79 -24.20
N VAL A 14 -17.87 9.07 -24.27
CA VAL A 14 -17.07 10.14 -23.69
C VAL A 14 -16.99 9.83 -22.22
N ALA A 15 -15.84 9.30 -21.77
CA ALA A 15 -15.56 9.12 -20.36
C ALA A 15 -15.83 10.48 -19.70
N CYS A 16 -16.71 10.47 -18.70
CA CYS A 16 -17.02 11.66 -17.94
C CYS A 16 -15.78 12.03 -17.13
N GLU A 17 -14.88 12.82 -17.73
CA GLU A 17 -13.77 13.42 -17.02
C GLU A 17 -14.37 14.36 -15.96
N ARG A 18 -14.22 13.99 -14.69
CA ARG A 18 -14.56 14.92 -13.60
C ARG A 18 -13.71 16.18 -13.78
N ALA A 19 -14.32 17.35 -13.76
CA ALA A 19 -13.60 18.62 -13.88
C ALA A 19 -12.96 19.07 -12.55
N THR A 20 -13.31 18.43 -11.43
CA THR A 20 -12.86 18.80 -10.09
C THR A 20 -12.33 17.59 -9.31
N PRO A 21 -11.27 17.77 -8.51
CA PRO A 21 -10.78 16.72 -7.61
C PRO A 21 -11.91 16.20 -6.70
N PRO A 22 -12.01 14.87 -6.47
CA PRO A 22 -12.89 14.34 -5.45
C PRO A 22 -12.38 14.67 -4.04
N ALA A 23 -13.11 14.26 -3.02
CA ALA A 23 -12.59 14.29 -1.65
C ALA A 23 -11.38 13.33 -1.54
N TYR A 24 -10.40 13.69 -0.70
CA TYR A 24 -9.28 12.81 -0.40
C TYR A 24 -9.79 11.48 0.17
N PRO A 25 -9.25 10.33 -0.28
CA PRO A 25 -9.45 9.05 0.39
C PRO A 25 -9.09 9.14 1.88
N ILE A 26 -9.91 8.52 2.72
CA ILE A 26 -9.62 8.32 4.13
C ILE A 26 -9.63 6.83 4.38
N TRP A 27 -8.51 6.27 4.81
CA TRP A 27 -8.46 4.85 5.14
C TRP A 27 -9.40 4.51 6.31
N PRO A 28 -10.03 3.33 6.29
CA PRO A 28 -10.70 2.80 7.46
C PRO A 28 -9.74 2.69 8.66
N THR A 29 -10.26 2.81 9.88
CA THR A 29 -9.43 2.70 11.10
C THR A 29 -8.88 1.29 11.33
N GLY A 30 -9.36 0.29 10.59
CA GLY A 30 -8.79 -1.04 10.59
C GLY A 30 -9.20 -1.80 9.34
N PHE A 31 -8.27 -2.52 8.75
CA PHE A 31 -8.53 -3.40 7.63
C PHE A 31 -7.46 -4.48 7.50
N LYS A 32 -7.82 -5.52 6.74
CA LYS A 32 -6.92 -6.53 6.21
C LYS A 32 -7.08 -6.59 4.70
N THR A 33 -5.99 -6.69 3.96
CA THR A 33 -6.05 -6.95 2.51
C THR A 33 -4.89 -7.87 2.11
N GLU A 34 -5.09 -8.65 1.06
CA GLU A 34 -3.95 -9.27 0.37
C GLU A 34 -3.38 -8.26 -0.62
N ALA A 35 -2.07 -8.29 -0.83
CA ALA A 35 -1.40 -7.41 -1.74
C ALA A 35 -0.39 -8.16 -2.59
N THR A 36 -0.32 -7.79 -3.87
CA THR A 36 0.78 -8.18 -4.75
C THR A 36 1.75 -7.02 -4.80
N ILE A 37 2.98 -7.25 -4.39
CA ILE A 37 4.01 -6.24 -4.39
C ILE A 37 5.01 -6.59 -5.48
N VAL A 38 5.29 -5.61 -6.33
CA VAL A 38 6.32 -5.68 -7.36
C VAL A 38 7.37 -4.64 -7.01
N ALA A 39 8.53 -5.11 -6.59
CA ALA A 39 9.70 -4.29 -6.36
C ALA A 39 10.71 -4.54 -7.47
N PHE A 40 11.52 -3.55 -7.83
CA PHE A 40 12.56 -3.72 -8.83
C PHE A 40 13.91 -3.59 -8.14
N ASP A 41 14.86 -4.46 -8.49
CA ASP A 41 16.23 -4.37 -7.97
C ASP A 41 17.05 -3.31 -8.72
N GLU A 42 18.34 -3.16 -8.38
CA GLU A 42 19.23 -2.17 -9.00
C GLU A 42 19.39 -2.33 -10.52
N ASP A 43 19.19 -3.56 -11.04
CA ASP A 43 19.20 -3.89 -12.47
C ASP A 43 17.82 -3.78 -13.12
N ASN A 44 16.85 -3.20 -12.38
CA ASN A 44 15.47 -3.02 -12.77
C ASN A 44 14.76 -4.35 -13.12
N GLN A 45 15.18 -5.46 -12.50
CA GLN A 45 14.49 -6.74 -12.59
C GLN A 45 13.35 -6.78 -11.57
N PRO A 46 12.13 -7.15 -11.98
CA PRO A 46 10.98 -7.20 -11.08
C PRO A 46 11.03 -8.44 -10.19
N HIS A 47 10.82 -8.22 -8.90
CA HIS A 47 10.61 -9.22 -7.86
C HIS A 47 9.18 -9.11 -7.36
N THR A 48 8.36 -10.12 -7.67
CA THR A 48 6.95 -10.16 -7.28
C THR A 48 6.75 -11.06 -6.07
N HIS A 49 6.01 -10.57 -5.07
CA HIS A 49 5.61 -11.38 -3.93
C HIS A 49 4.20 -11.04 -3.46
N ARG A 50 3.58 -12.02 -2.80
CA ARG A 50 2.26 -11.89 -2.18
C ARG A 50 2.45 -11.61 -0.70
N SER A 51 1.75 -10.61 -0.20
CA SER A 51 1.74 -10.24 1.21
C SER A 51 0.31 -10.14 1.73
N VAL A 52 0.15 -10.36 3.04
CA VAL A 52 -1.07 -9.97 3.75
C VAL A 52 -0.77 -8.72 4.54
N PHE A 53 -1.50 -7.64 4.23
CA PHE A 53 -1.38 -6.35 4.86
C PHE A 53 -2.48 -6.15 5.90
N TYR A 54 -2.08 -5.92 7.15
CA TYR A 54 -2.97 -5.57 8.25
C TYR A 54 -2.70 -4.12 8.67
N TYR A 55 -3.77 -3.37 8.88
CA TYR A 55 -3.71 -1.99 9.33
C TYR A 55 -4.61 -1.78 10.53
N SER A 56 -4.11 -1.06 11.54
CA SER A 56 -4.90 -0.62 12.69
C SER A 56 -4.50 0.79 13.10
N TYR A 57 -5.42 1.73 12.91
CA TYR A 57 -5.29 3.09 13.41
C TYR A 57 -5.92 3.20 14.79
N THR A 58 -5.16 3.73 15.75
CA THR A 58 -5.72 4.21 17.01
C THR A 58 -5.50 5.71 17.09
N ASN A 59 -6.42 6.45 17.71
CA ASN A 59 -6.24 7.89 17.90
C ASN A 59 -5.16 8.22 18.96
N GLN A 60 -4.27 7.25 19.26
CA GLN A 60 -3.18 7.40 20.20
C GLN A 60 -2.04 8.16 19.50
N THR A 61 -1.69 9.29 20.09
CA THR A 61 -0.57 10.11 19.65
C THR A 61 0.66 9.76 20.50
N SER A 62 1.54 8.90 20.00
CA SER A 62 2.90 8.84 20.58
C SER A 62 3.66 10.05 20.05
N THR A 63 4.14 10.92 20.96
CA THR A 63 4.92 12.13 20.63
C THR A 63 4.19 13.24 19.83
N GLY A 64 2.85 13.22 19.77
CA GLY A 64 2.07 14.24 19.05
C GLY A 64 1.93 14.02 17.53
N ARG A 65 2.28 12.83 17.05
CA ARG A 65 2.07 12.39 15.66
C ARG A 65 0.91 11.36 15.61
N LEU A 66 0.13 11.33 14.53
CA LEU A 66 -1.01 10.42 14.33
C LEU A 66 -0.53 9.16 13.59
N HIS A 67 -0.92 7.96 14.05
CA HIS A 67 -0.21 6.72 13.72
C HIS A 67 -1.13 5.57 13.36
N GLY A 68 -0.81 4.89 12.25
CA GLY A 68 -1.33 3.57 11.94
C GLY A 68 -0.31 2.50 12.36
N LEU A 69 -0.78 1.37 12.87
CA LEU A 69 0.03 0.16 13.02
C LEU A 69 -0.11 -0.67 11.76
N GLU A 70 1.01 -1.12 11.21
CA GLU A 70 1.04 -1.88 9.96
C GLU A 70 1.80 -3.18 10.14
N ARG A 71 1.30 -4.22 9.47
CA ARG A 71 1.97 -5.52 9.39
C ARG A 71 1.86 -6.07 7.98
N HIS A 72 3.00 -6.48 7.43
CA HIS A 72 3.08 -7.17 6.15
C HIS A 72 3.66 -8.56 6.36
N ASP A 73 2.85 -9.60 6.13
CA ASP A 73 3.31 -10.99 6.21
C ASP A 73 3.90 -11.46 4.87
N HIS A 74 4.77 -12.48 4.94
CA HIS A 74 5.28 -13.24 3.79
C HIS A 74 5.99 -12.41 2.70
N PHE A 75 6.79 -11.44 3.14
CA PHE A 75 7.64 -10.69 2.24
C PHE A 75 8.77 -11.59 1.70
N GLY A 76 8.68 -12.00 0.44
CA GLY A 76 9.67 -12.87 -0.21
C GLY A 76 10.98 -12.17 -0.57
N TYR A 77 11.02 -10.84 -0.50
CA TYR A 77 12.19 -10.01 -0.78
C TYR A 77 12.37 -8.94 0.31
N CYS A 78 13.07 -9.29 1.39
CA CYS A 78 13.21 -8.44 2.58
C CYS A 78 14.16 -7.24 2.43
N TYR A 79 14.22 -6.62 1.24
CA TYR A 79 14.96 -5.38 0.90
C TYR A 79 16.38 -5.27 1.49
N GLY A 80 17.11 -6.37 1.55
CA GLY A 80 18.44 -6.40 2.16
C GLY A 80 18.47 -6.35 3.70
N TRP A 81 17.36 -6.08 4.38
CA TRP A 81 17.27 -6.08 5.85
C TRP A 81 17.27 -7.49 6.46
N ALA A 82 16.88 -8.50 5.70
CA ALA A 82 16.89 -9.90 6.13
C ALA A 82 17.48 -10.80 5.06
N LEU A 83 18.75 -10.56 4.73
CA LEU A 83 19.50 -11.36 3.74
C LEU A 83 19.42 -12.86 4.06
N ASN A 84 19.28 -13.68 3.02
CA ASN A 84 19.20 -15.14 3.09
C ASN A 84 17.99 -15.69 3.88
N GLN A 85 17.00 -14.87 4.22
CA GLN A 85 15.74 -15.35 4.80
C GLN A 85 14.75 -15.67 3.67
N PRO A 86 14.07 -16.83 3.72
CA PRO A 86 13.11 -17.22 2.68
C PRO A 86 11.84 -16.35 2.67
N SER A 87 11.51 -15.77 3.83
CA SER A 87 10.43 -14.80 3.99
C SER A 87 10.65 -14.00 5.26
N CYS A 88 10.16 -12.78 5.30
CA CYS A 88 10.05 -11.99 6.52
C CYS A 88 8.65 -11.40 6.70
N MET A 89 8.43 -10.91 7.91
CA MET A 89 7.33 -10.03 8.28
C MET A 89 7.92 -8.64 8.55
N ILE A 90 7.23 -7.60 8.07
CA ILE A 90 7.54 -6.21 8.39
C ILE A 90 6.47 -5.71 9.36
N LEU A 91 6.89 -5.17 10.51
CA LEU A 91 6.03 -4.54 11.50
C LEU A 91 6.39 -3.05 11.58
N ILE A 92 5.43 -2.17 11.31
CA ILE A 92 5.59 -0.72 11.47
C ILE A 92 4.72 -0.29 12.64
N THR A 93 5.37 0.13 13.72
CA THR A 93 4.71 0.60 14.94
C THR A 93 5.20 1.99 15.27
N GLU A 94 6.07 2.17 16.24
CA GLU A 94 6.88 3.40 16.44
C GLU A 94 8.24 3.33 15.72
N ASN A 95 8.65 2.12 15.36
CA ASN A 95 9.81 1.81 14.54
C ASN A 95 9.38 0.80 13.46
N VAL A 96 10.19 0.64 12.43
CA VAL A 96 10.07 -0.48 11.49
C VAL A 96 10.94 -1.64 11.99
N TYR A 97 10.30 -2.78 12.22
CA TYR A 97 10.96 -4.03 12.57
C TYR A 97 10.83 -5.05 11.45
N VAL A 98 11.87 -5.84 11.27
CA VAL A 98 11.88 -6.98 10.35
C VAL A 98 12.03 -8.25 11.18
N VAL A 99 11.12 -9.19 10.97
CA VAL A 99 11.08 -10.47 11.69
C VAL A 99 11.13 -11.60 10.68
N ALA A 100 12.08 -12.51 10.84
CA ALA A 100 12.23 -13.72 10.05
C ALA A 100 12.58 -14.90 10.96
N GLN A 101 12.80 -16.09 10.37
CA GLN A 101 12.95 -17.34 11.13
C GLN A 101 13.99 -17.26 12.26
N ASN A 102 15.13 -16.63 12.01
CA ASN A 102 16.22 -16.48 12.98
C ASN A 102 16.70 -15.03 13.12
N LEU A 103 15.83 -14.06 12.83
CA LEU A 103 16.16 -12.63 12.86
C LEU A 103 14.99 -11.84 13.42
N CYS A 104 15.27 -10.98 14.37
CA CYS A 104 14.43 -9.82 14.66
C CYS A 104 15.34 -8.61 14.74
N CYS A 105 15.03 -7.55 14.01
CA CYS A 105 15.86 -6.36 14.00
C CYS A 105 15.04 -5.10 13.72
N MET A 106 15.61 -3.96 14.10
CA MET A 106 15.06 -2.65 13.81
C MET A 106 15.65 -2.11 12.50
N ALA A 107 14.82 -1.96 11.47
CA ALA A 107 15.23 -1.42 10.18
C ALA A 107 15.28 0.11 10.18
N MET A 108 14.29 0.76 10.83
CA MET A 108 14.21 2.22 10.91
C MET A 108 13.62 2.67 12.24
N PRO A 109 14.33 3.47 13.04
CA PRO A 109 13.76 4.06 14.25
C PRO A 109 12.84 5.25 13.92
N GLY A 110 11.79 5.47 14.72
CA GLY A 110 10.94 6.66 14.65
C GLY A 110 10.05 6.76 13.41
N ASN A 111 9.71 5.61 12.81
CA ASN A 111 8.75 5.53 11.70
C ASN A 111 7.44 4.97 12.26
N PHE A 112 6.43 5.85 12.32
CA PHE A 112 5.26 5.62 13.13
C PHE A 112 4.01 5.13 12.35
N GLY A 113 4.24 4.57 11.16
CA GLY A 113 3.20 4.16 10.23
C GLY A 113 2.37 5.33 9.69
N VAL A 114 1.33 4.98 8.94
CA VAL A 114 0.60 5.92 8.08
C VAL A 114 -0.76 6.29 8.73
N PRO A 115 -1.06 7.58 8.96
CA PRO A 115 -2.37 7.99 9.50
C PRO A 115 -3.49 7.81 8.47
N ILE A 116 -4.74 7.69 8.91
CA ILE A 116 -5.88 7.45 7.99
C ILE A 116 -6.09 8.53 6.92
N ASN A 117 -5.59 9.75 7.16
CA ASN A 117 -5.73 10.92 6.29
C ASN A 117 -4.41 11.30 5.60
N TRP A 118 -3.50 10.34 5.44
CA TRP A 118 -2.15 10.56 4.90
C TRP A 118 -2.10 11.20 3.50
N LEU A 119 -3.16 11.07 2.70
CA LEU A 119 -3.28 11.71 1.38
C LEU A 119 -3.67 13.19 1.43
N LYS A 120 -3.95 13.75 2.61
CA LYS A 120 -4.33 15.16 2.73
C LYS A 120 -3.24 16.06 2.16
N GLY A 121 -3.59 16.82 1.12
CA GLY A 121 -2.67 17.74 0.42
C GLY A 121 -1.99 17.13 -0.81
N ALA A 122 -2.32 15.89 -1.18
CA ALA A 122 -1.92 15.31 -2.46
C ALA A 122 -2.58 16.03 -3.65
N THR A 123 -1.92 16.01 -4.79
CA THR A 123 -2.45 16.50 -6.06
C THR A 123 -3.25 15.39 -6.72
N TRP A 124 -4.51 15.64 -7.04
CA TRP A 124 -5.28 14.76 -7.91
C TRP A 124 -4.83 14.93 -9.37
N LEU A 125 -4.46 13.83 -10.01
CA LEU A 125 -3.93 13.81 -11.37
C LEU A 125 -4.98 13.44 -12.43
N GLY A 126 -6.11 12.87 -12.02
CA GLY A 126 -7.21 12.53 -12.91
C GLY A 126 -7.76 11.13 -12.67
N ILE A 127 -8.51 10.64 -13.66
CA ILE A 127 -9.12 9.31 -13.65
C ILE A 127 -8.34 8.40 -14.61
N GLU A 128 -8.03 7.18 -14.17
CA GLU A 128 -7.32 6.17 -14.95
C GLU A 128 -8.04 4.81 -14.88
N GLN A 129 -7.58 3.86 -15.69
CA GLN A 129 -8.00 2.45 -15.63
C GLN A 129 -6.85 1.58 -15.16
N ILE A 130 -7.03 0.89 -14.04
CA ILE A 130 -6.06 -0.07 -13.50
C ILE A 130 -6.77 -1.39 -13.25
N HIS A 131 -6.27 -2.48 -13.85
CA HIS A 131 -6.81 -3.83 -13.65
C HIS A 131 -8.34 -3.94 -13.89
N GLY A 132 -8.85 -3.17 -14.85
CA GLY A 132 -10.29 -3.11 -15.17
C GLY A 132 -11.13 -2.29 -14.18
N ARG A 133 -10.50 -1.57 -13.24
CA ARG A 133 -11.14 -0.68 -12.28
C ARG A 133 -10.88 0.77 -12.66
N THR A 134 -11.94 1.59 -12.61
CA THR A 134 -11.84 3.04 -12.76
C THR A 134 -11.35 3.64 -11.45
N VAL A 135 -10.21 4.35 -11.48
CA VAL A 135 -9.53 4.86 -10.28
C VAL A 135 -9.25 6.36 -10.35
N ASP A 136 -9.29 7.03 -9.21
CA ASP A 136 -8.75 8.37 -9.01
C ASP A 136 -7.26 8.25 -8.67
N HIS A 137 -6.40 8.95 -9.43
CA HIS A 137 -4.95 8.96 -9.22
C HIS A 137 -4.53 10.20 -8.42
N TRP A 138 -3.76 9.97 -7.35
CA TRP A 138 -3.24 10.98 -6.43
C TRP A 138 -1.72 10.92 -6.36
N TYR A 139 -1.08 12.09 -6.35
CA TYR A 139 0.36 12.24 -6.20
C TYR A 139 0.71 13.10 -4.98
N SER A 140 1.64 12.62 -4.17
CA SER A 140 2.36 13.41 -3.16
C SER A 140 3.85 13.36 -3.49
N HIS A 141 4.65 14.28 -2.93
CA HIS A 141 6.08 14.45 -3.26
C HIS A 141 6.92 13.15 -3.28
N GLU A 142 6.47 12.09 -2.62
CA GLU A 142 7.15 10.80 -2.54
C GLU A 142 6.26 9.58 -2.82
N HIS A 143 4.97 9.77 -3.13
CA HIS A 143 4.02 8.66 -3.24
C HIS A 143 3.02 8.88 -4.36
N GLU A 144 2.64 7.78 -5.02
CA GLU A 144 1.45 7.72 -5.87
C GLU A 144 0.43 6.76 -5.27
N TYR A 145 -0.84 7.09 -5.44
CA TYR A 145 -1.94 6.30 -4.91
C TYR A 145 -3.14 6.31 -5.87
N TRP A 146 -3.73 5.14 -6.06
CA TRP A 146 -4.89 4.96 -6.90
C TRP A 146 -6.02 4.38 -6.05
N SER A 147 -7.11 5.12 -5.92
CA SER A 147 -8.32 4.69 -5.19
C SER A 147 -9.47 4.44 -6.14
N GLU A 148 -10.36 3.50 -5.84
CA GLU A 148 -11.54 3.28 -6.68
C GLU A 148 -12.47 4.51 -6.69
N VAL A 149 -12.96 4.86 -7.87
CA VAL A 149 -13.86 6.02 -8.06
C VAL A 149 -15.16 5.89 -7.26
N ASN A 150 -15.66 4.65 -7.07
CA ASN A 150 -16.91 4.35 -6.37
C ASN A 150 -16.70 3.90 -4.91
N GLU A 151 -15.48 3.49 -4.56
CA GLU A 151 -15.09 3.07 -3.21
C GLU A 151 -13.76 3.74 -2.82
N PRO A 152 -13.71 5.08 -2.74
CA PRO A 152 -12.45 5.82 -2.70
C PRO A 152 -11.59 5.53 -1.46
N ASN A 153 -12.17 4.99 -0.40
CA ASN A 153 -11.43 4.63 0.80
C ASN A 153 -10.65 3.31 0.65
N ASN A 154 -10.95 2.51 -0.37
CA ASN A 154 -10.25 1.29 -0.71
C ASN A 154 -9.19 1.61 -1.78
N GLY A 155 -7.93 1.39 -1.43
CA GLY A 155 -6.83 1.50 -2.39
C GLY A 155 -6.85 0.38 -3.40
N VAL A 156 -6.50 0.70 -4.65
CA VAL A 156 -6.22 -0.26 -5.71
C VAL A 156 -4.72 -0.45 -5.88
N ARG A 157 -3.98 0.65 -5.88
CA ARG A 157 -2.52 0.64 -6.04
C ARG A 157 -1.88 1.71 -5.18
N TYR A 158 -0.67 1.42 -4.73
CA TYR A 158 0.24 2.36 -4.09
C TYR A 158 1.63 2.24 -4.70
N SER A 159 2.30 3.37 -4.92
CA SER A 159 3.72 3.43 -5.22
C SER A 159 4.42 4.17 -4.08
N GLY A 160 5.33 3.48 -3.40
CA GLY A 160 6.09 4.05 -2.28
C GLY A 160 7.23 4.97 -2.73
N PRO A 161 7.90 5.63 -1.77
CA PRO A 161 9.10 6.41 -2.07
C PRO A 161 10.20 5.49 -2.59
N ASN A 162 11.08 6.04 -3.43
CA ASN A 162 12.31 5.36 -3.84
C ASN A 162 13.26 5.20 -2.63
N PHE A 163 12.98 4.23 -1.75
CA PHE A 163 13.91 3.84 -0.69
C PHE A 163 14.85 2.76 -1.25
N LYS A 164 16.00 3.21 -1.78
CA LYS A 164 17.14 2.38 -2.22
C LYS A 164 16.90 1.33 -3.32
N THR A 165 15.68 1.05 -3.71
CA THR A 165 15.30 0.20 -4.85
C THR A 165 14.51 1.04 -5.85
N PRO A 166 14.69 0.87 -7.17
CA PRO A 166 13.83 1.56 -8.12
C PRO A 166 12.38 1.10 -7.91
N ARG A 167 11.48 2.06 -7.69
CA ARG A 167 10.02 2.00 -7.88
C ARG A 167 9.35 0.70 -7.37
N GLN A 168 8.77 0.73 -6.17
CA GLN A 168 7.88 -0.36 -5.71
C GLN A 168 6.42 -0.05 -6.05
N PHE A 169 5.70 -1.03 -6.60
CA PHE A 169 4.23 -1.00 -6.66
C PHE A 169 3.62 -2.02 -5.71
N THR A 170 2.54 -1.62 -5.05
CA THR A 170 1.71 -2.47 -4.21
C THR A 170 0.30 -2.44 -4.75
N ASP A 171 -0.15 -3.55 -5.31
CA ASP A 171 -1.51 -3.77 -5.79
C ASP A 171 -2.32 -4.42 -4.68
N TYR A 172 -3.35 -3.74 -4.21
CA TYR A 172 -4.24 -4.24 -3.16
C TYR A 172 -5.38 -5.05 -3.78
N ASP A 173 -5.71 -6.17 -3.15
CA ASP A 173 -6.85 -7.02 -3.55
C ASP A 173 -8.14 -6.55 -2.84
N VAL A 174 -8.79 -7.45 -2.11
CA VAL A 174 -10.07 -7.20 -1.45
C VAL A 174 -9.83 -6.72 -0.02
N TRP A 175 -10.39 -5.55 0.29
CA TRP A 175 -10.33 -4.95 1.61
C TRP A 175 -11.36 -5.60 2.54
N GLN A 176 -10.89 -6.20 3.62
CA GLN A 176 -11.69 -6.69 4.74
C GLN A 176 -11.65 -5.66 5.85
N VAL A 177 -12.61 -4.73 5.83
CA VAL A 177 -12.70 -3.63 6.79
C VAL A 177 -13.20 -4.14 8.14
N GLY A 178 -12.51 -3.76 9.22
CA GLY A 178 -12.86 -4.15 10.58
C GLY A 178 -11.71 -3.98 11.56
N PRO A 179 -11.99 -4.06 12.88
CA PRO A 179 -10.96 -4.02 13.90
C PRO A 179 -9.98 -5.18 13.73
N GLN A 180 -8.70 -4.91 13.93
CA GLN A 180 -7.65 -5.93 13.90
C GLN A 180 -7.32 -6.40 15.33
N ASP A 181 -6.87 -7.63 15.46
CA ASP A 181 -6.39 -8.16 16.75
C ASP A 181 -5.08 -7.43 17.14
N PRO A 182 -5.01 -6.75 18.30
CA PRO A 182 -3.80 -6.05 18.74
C PRO A 182 -2.56 -6.96 18.84
N SER A 183 -2.75 -8.27 19.08
CA SER A 183 -1.65 -9.23 19.17
C SER A 183 -0.89 -9.40 17.85
N LEU A 184 -1.50 -9.05 16.71
CA LEU A 184 -0.85 -9.08 15.40
C LEU A 184 0.33 -8.11 15.31
N PHE A 185 0.29 -7.01 16.08
CA PHE A 185 1.30 -5.96 16.05
C PHE A 185 2.33 -6.07 17.18
N ALA A 186 2.27 -7.14 17.98
CA ALA A 186 3.21 -7.38 19.05
C ALA A 186 4.53 -7.98 18.53
N LEU A 187 5.66 -7.50 19.04
CA LEU A 187 6.96 -8.10 18.74
C LEU A 187 7.08 -9.51 19.35
N PRO A 188 7.86 -10.42 18.72
CA PRO A 188 8.18 -11.72 19.30
C PRO A 188 8.85 -11.55 20.67
N LYS A 189 8.35 -12.26 21.69
CA LYS A 189 8.88 -12.15 23.06
C LYS A 189 10.21 -12.86 23.29
N ASN A 190 10.56 -13.80 22.41
CA ASN A 190 11.68 -14.72 22.60
C ASN A 190 12.89 -14.39 21.71
N VAL A 191 12.88 -13.25 21.02
CA VAL A 191 13.95 -12.81 20.12
C VAL A 191 14.23 -11.34 20.41
N ASP A 192 15.50 -10.96 20.49
CA ASP A 192 15.88 -9.56 20.65
C ASP A 192 15.66 -8.80 19.33
N CYS A 193 14.80 -7.79 19.34
CA CYS A 193 14.48 -6.92 18.20
C CYS A 193 15.14 -5.54 18.32
N SER A 194 15.95 -5.31 19.34
CA SER A 194 16.58 -4.00 19.61
C SER A 194 17.80 -3.72 18.73
N GLN A 195 18.38 -4.76 18.13
CA GLN A 195 19.54 -4.63 17.25
C GLN A 195 19.14 -4.05 15.89
N PRO A 196 19.99 -3.21 15.26
CA PRO A 196 19.75 -2.74 13.90
C PRO A 196 19.76 -3.90 12.91
N CYS A 197 18.99 -3.78 11.83
CA CYS A 197 19.07 -4.73 10.72
C CYS A 197 20.44 -4.65 10.02
N PRO A 198 20.96 -5.80 9.51
CA PRO A 198 22.23 -5.86 8.79
C PRO A 198 22.25 -5.00 7.51
#